data_AF-A0A2T3NBA6-F1
#
_entry.id   AF-A0A2T3NBA6-F1
#
_cell.length_a   1.000
_cell.length_b   1.000
_cell.length_c   1.000
_cell.angle_alpha   90.00
_cell.angle_beta   90.00
_cell.angle_gamma   90.00
#
_symmetry.space_group_name_H-M   'P 1'
#
loop_
_entity.id
_entity.type
_entity.pdbx_description
1 polymer ?
#
loop_
_entity_poly.entity_id
_entity_poly.type
_entity_poly.pdbx_seq_one_letter_code
_entity_poly.pdbx_strand_id
1 'polypeptide(L)'
;MTPAFWCIITMILINYLLAGVGGWLTVRQTGKLDINQPRIQDRELTGAASRVKAAQANGWEILSVFSSCVFIAHLAGVPAHESALPAYLFIISRVLYFICYAFKLSPWRTIVFVLGILANMWLIKLAIHYGG
;
A
#
# COMPACT_ATOMS: atom_id res chain seq x y z
N MET A 1 -16.26 -13.36 -0.21
CA MET A 1 -16.56 -11.95 0.06
C MET A 1 -15.62 -11.42 1.14
N THR A 2 -15.34 -12.18 2.22
CA THR A 2 -14.51 -11.70 3.35
C THR A 2 -13.01 -11.48 3.07
N PRO A 3 -12.27 -12.30 2.30
CA PRO A 3 -10.81 -12.19 2.29
C PRO A 3 -10.28 -10.87 1.71
N ALA A 4 -10.85 -10.43 0.58
CA ALA A 4 -10.40 -9.21 -0.10
C ALA A 4 -10.67 -7.93 0.72
N PHE A 5 -11.76 -7.88 1.49
CA PHE A 5 -12.04 -6.76 2.38
C PHE A 5 -11.07 -6.72 3.58
N TRP A 6 -10.69 -7.87 4.13
CA TRP A 6 -9.62 -7.94 5.13
C TRP A 6 -8.28 -7.46 4.60
N CYS A 7 -8.00 -7.63 3.30
CA CYS A 7 -6.82 -7.05 2.67
C CYS A 7 -6.88 -5.51 2.65
N ILE A 8 -8.04 -4.90 2.40
CA ILE A 8 -8.20 -3.43 2.48
C ILE A 8 -7.85 -2.95 3.89
N ILE A 9 -8.44 -3.58 4.91
CA ILE A 9 -8.18 -3.26 6.33
C ILE A 9 -6.69 -3.44 6.64
N THR A 10 -6.09 -4.55 6.21
CA THR A 10 -4.66 -4.81 6.39
C THR A 10 -3.80 -3.70 5.78
N MET A 11 -4.11 -3.24 4.57
CA MET A 11 -3.35 -2.17 3.92
C MET A 11 -3.54 -0.81 4.62
N ILE A 12 -4.72 -0.53 5.16
CA ILE A 12 -4.97 0.65 6.01
C ILE A 12 -4.07 0.59 7.25
N LEU A 13 -4.06 -0.57 7.95
CA LEU A 13 -3.23 -0.77 9.14
C LEU A 13 -1.74 -0.64 8.85
N ILE A 14 -1.27 -1.20 7.72
CA ILE A 14 0.12 -1.03 7.27
C ILE A 14 0.45 0.46 7.11
N ASN A 15 -0.40 1.25 6.45
CA ASN A 15 -0.15 2.68 6.27
C ASN A 15 -0.11 3.47 7.59
N TYR A 16 -0.96 3.13 8.56
CA TYR A 16 -0.89 3.74 9.89
C TYR A 16 0.36 3.31 10.67
N LEU A 17 0.78 2.05 10.53
CA LEU A 17 2.05 1.59 11.09
C LEU A 17 3.22 2.40 10.50
N LEU A 18 3.23 2.62 9.18
CA LEU A 18 4.24 3.45 8.53
C LEU A 18 4.21 4.91 8.99
N ALA A 19 3.03 5.45 9.29
CA ALA A 19 2.90 6.79 9.88
C ALA A 19 3.56 6.85 11.27
N GLY A 20 3.34 5.83 12.11
CA GLY A 20 3.97 5.71 13.42
C GLY A 20 5.50 5.59 13.32
N VAL A 21 6.00 4.70 12.45
CA VAL A 21 7.44 4.54 12.21
C VAL A 21 8.06 5.82 11.64
N GLY A 22 7.38 6.48 10.68
CA GLY A 22 7.82 7.74 10.09
C GLY A 22 7.87 8.86 11.11
N GLY A 23 6.88 8.97 12.00
CA GLY A 23 6.88 9.92 13.11
C GLY A 23 8.03 9.68 14.10
N TRP A 24 8.25 8.42 14.48
CA TRP A 24 9.38 8.06 15.34
C TRP A 24 10.74 8.41 14.72
N LEU A 25 10.94 8.11 13.43
CA LEU A 25 12.16 8.49 12.69
C LEU A 25 12.31 10.01 12.57
N THR A 26 11.20 10.74 12.40
CA THR A 26 11.19 12.21 12.36
C THR A 26 11.69 12.81 13.67
N VAL A 27 11.20 12.31 14.80
CA VAL A 27 11.67 12.74 16.13
C VAL A 27 13.14 12.39 16.33
N ARG A 28 13.60 11.20 15.89
CA ARG A 28 15.02 10.84 15.97
C ARG A 28 15.94 11.72 15.12
N GLN A 29 15.45 12.24 14.00
CA GLN A 29 16.23 13.08 13.10
C GLN A 29 16.21 14.56 13.50
N THR A 30 15.06 15.08 13.94
CA THR A 30 14.84 16.53 14.14
C THR A 30 14.65 16.91 15.62
N GLY A 31 14.61 15.94 16.52
CA GLY A 31 14.38 16.12 17.96
C GLY A 31 12.94 16.40 18.37
N LYS A 32 12.04 16.68 17.40
CA LYS A 32 10.63 17.02 17.68
C LYS A 32 9.70 16.54 16.56
N LEU A 33 8.41 16.51 16.85
CA LEU A 33 7.36 16.36 15.84
C LEU A 33 6.59 17.68 15.78
N ASP A 34 6.59 18.34 14.63
CA ASP A 34 5.78 19.54 14.42
C ASP A 34 4.35 19.11 14.05
N ILE A 35 3.44 19.22 15.01
CA ILE A 35 2.03 18.86 14.85
C ILE A 35 1.27 19.94 14.07
N ASN A 36 1.74 21.18 14.08
CA ASN A 36 1.10 22.29 13.39
C ASN A 36 1.41 22.26 11.89
N GLN A 37 2.65 21.90 11.52
CA GLN A 37 3.12 21.88 10.13
C GLN A 37 3.87 20.59 9.74
N PRO A 38 3.26 19.40 9.94
CA PRO A 38 3.95 18.12 9.74
C PRO A 38 4.42 17.90 8.28
N ARG A 39 3.65 18.40 7.30
CA ARG A 39 4.01 18.28 5.88
C ARG A 39 5.19 19.16 5.47
N ILE A 40 5.43 20.25 6.18
CA ILE A 40 6.59 21.12 5.95
C ILE A 40 7.82 20.44 6.54
N GLN A 41 7.72 19.97 7.78
CA GLN A 41 8.78 19.20 8.44
C GLN A 41 9.18 17.97 7.63
N ASP A 42 8.22 17.26 7.03
CA ASP A 42 8.50 16.07 6.20
C ASP A 42 9.42 16.38 5.00
N ARG A 43 9.45 17.62 4.50
CA ARG A 43 10.33 18.04 3.39
C ARG A 43 11.78 18.22 3.81
N GLU A 44 12.02 18.43 5.10
CA GLU A 44 13.35 18.60 5.69
C GLU A 44 13.99 17.25 6.04
N LEU A 45 13.19 16.17 6.03
CA LEU A 45 13.64 14.83 6.34
C LEU A 45 14.57 14.30 5.25
N THR A 46 15.53 13.49 5.68
CA THR A 46 16.48 12.82 4.78
C THR A 46 16.64 11.35 5.21
N GLY A 47 17.41 10.59 4.43
CA GLY A 47 17.74 9.22 4.83
C GLY A 47 16.52 8.34 5.00
N ALA A 48 16.44 7.60 6.11
CA ALA A 48 15.40 6.61 6.34
C ALA A 48 14.03 7.25 6.63
N ALA A 49 14.00 8.40 7.33
CA ALA A 49 12.76 9.08 7.69
C ALA A 49 11.99 9.52 6.45
N SER A 50 12.67 10.19 5.50
CA SER A 50 12.05 10.60 4.24
C SER A 50 11.61 9.41 3.40
N ARG A 51 12.36 8.30 3.43
CA ARG A 51 12.00 7.09 2.68
C ARG A 51 10.74 6.42 3.22
N VAL A 52 10.59 6.30 4.53
CA VAL A 52 9.38 5.71 5.14
C VAL A 52 8.16 6.59 4.87
N LYS A 53 8.29 7.91 5.00
CA LYS A 53 7.21 8.86 4.67
C LYS A 53 6.78 8.79 3.21
N ALA A 54 7.75 8.68 2.29
CA ALA A 54 7.45 8.52 0.87
C ALA A 54 6.79 7.15 0.57
N ALA A 55 7.22 6.07 1.23
CA ALA A 55 6.58 4.76 1.08
C ALA A 55 5.14 4.75 1.61
N GLN A 56 4.87 5.45 2.72
CA GLN A 56 3.52 5.66 3.27
C GLN A 56 2.64 6.44 2.29
N ALA A 57 3.13 7.55 1.74
CA ALA A 57 2.37 8.35 0.77
C ALA A 57 1.96 7.50 -0.44
N ASN A 58 2.90 6.74 -1.00
CA ASN A 58 2.59 5.79 -2.08
C ASN A 58 1.60 4.70 -1.65
N GLY A 59 1.67 4.26 -0.40
CA GLY A 59 0.75 3.28 0.18
C GLY A 59 -0.69 3.79 0.24
N TRP A 60 -0.91 5.08 0.50
CA TRP A 60 -2.24 5.70 0.47
C TRP A 60 -2.77 5.89 -0.96
N GLU A 61 -1.91 6.30 -1.90
CA GLU A 61 -2.28 6.45 -3.32
C GLU A 61 -2.78 5.13 -3.91
N ILE A 62 -2.01 4.05 -3.70
CA ILE A 62 -2.35 2.75 -4.29
C ILE A 62 -3.51 2.05 -3.58
N LEU A 63 -3.76 2.37 -2.31
CA LEU A 63 -4.89 1.82 -1.56
C LEU A 63 -6.24 2.23 -2.19
N SER A 64 -6.36 3.48 -2.67
CA SER A 64 -7.57 3.96 -3.35
C SER A 64 -7.86 3.18 -4.63
N VAL A 65 -6.80 2.85 -5.40
CA VAL A 65 -6.92 2.02 -6.61
C VAL A 65 -7.33 0.60 -6.23
N PHE A 66 -6.64 -0.02 -5.26
CA PHE A 66 -6.92 -1.39 -4.83
C PHE A 66 -8.32 -1.57 -4.26
N SER A 67 -8.74 -0.67 -3.38
CA SER A 67 -10.10 -0.70 -2.82
C SER A 67 -11.16 -0.59 -3.92
N SER A 68 -10.97 0.30 -4.90
CA SER A 68 -11.84 0.40 -6.07
C SER A 68 -11.93 -0.92 -6.84
N CYS A 69 -10.79 -1.57 -7.13
CA CYS A 69 -10.77 -2.87 -7.81
C CYS A 69 -11.48 -3.98 -7.02
N VAL A 70 -11.28 -4.02 -5.70
CA VAL A 70 -11.97 -4.99 -4.82
C VAL A 70 -13.48 -4.76 -4.81
N PHE A 71 -13.93 -3.50 -4.72
CA PHE A 71 -15.36 -3.19 -4.77
C PHE A 71 -15.98 -3.50 -6.12
N ILE A 72 -15.29 -3.19 -7.24
CA ILE A 72 -15.77 -3.55 -8.59
C ILE A 72 -15.92 -5.06 -8.73
N ALA A 73 -14.92 -5.84 -8.31
CA ALA A 73 -15.01 -7.31 -8.34
C ALA A 73 -16.13 -7.85 -7.45
N HIS A 74 -16.35 -7.23 -6.28
CA HIS A 74 -17.45 -7.60 -5.39
C HIS A 74 -18.82 -7.34 -6.02
N LEU A 75 -19.02 -6.15 -6.60
CA LEU A 75 -20.28 -5.78 -7.26
C LEU A 75 -20.56 -6.61 -8.51
N ALA A 76 -19.53 -7.06 -9.22
CA ALA A 76 -19.64 -7.98 -10.35
C ALA A 76 -19.94 -9.43 -9.95
N GLY A 77 -20.08 -9.74 -8.65
CA GLY A 77 -20.42 -11.09 -8.19
C GLY A 77 -19.25 -12.09 -8.19
N VAL A 78 -18.00 -11.62 -8.28
CA VAL A 78 -16.82 -12.50 -8.30
C VAL A 78 -16.78 -13.37 -7.02
N PRO A 79 -16.61 -14.70 -7.15
CA PRO A 79 -16.55 -15.58 -5.99
C PRO A 79 -15.46 -15.20 -4.98
N ALA A 80 -15.77 -15.47 -3.71
CA ALA A 80 -14.92 -15.18 -2.56
C ALA A 80 -13.48 -15.71 -2.69
N HIS A 81 -13.35 -16.93 -3.17
CA HIS A 81 -12.11 -17.67 -3.20
C HIS A 81 -11.23 -17.21 -4.37
N GLU A 82 -11.82 -16.83 -5.50
CA GLU A 82 -11.10 -16.34 -6.68
C GLU A 82 -10.53 -14.93 -6.47
N SER A 83 -11.30 -14.05 -5.83
CA SER A 83 -10.85 -12.69 -5.50
C SER A 83 -9.80 -12.66 -4.37
N ALA A 84 -9.69 -13.73 -3.56
CA ALA A 84 -8.76 -13.79 -2.44
C ALA A 84 -7.30 -13.83 -2.88
N LEU A 85 -6.98 -14.64 -3.90
CA LEU A 85 -5.61 -14.80 -4.38
C LEU A 85 -4.97 -13.49 -4.91
N PRO A 86 -5.59 -12.73 -5.84
CA PRO A 86 -5.05 -11.44 -6.25
C PRO A 86 -5.02 -10.42 -5.10
N ALA A 87 -5.99 -10.45 -4.18
CA ALA A 87 -5.97 -9.56 -3.01
C ALA A 87 -4.79 -9.85 -2.07
N TYR A 88 -4.46 -11.12 -1.83
CA TYR A 88 -3.27 -11.50 -1.04
C TYR A 88 -1.97 -11.16 -1.76
N LEU A 89 -1.90 -11.40 -3.07
CA LEU A 89 -0.74 -11.04 -3.89
C LEU A 89 -0.46 -9.54 -3.81
N PHE A 90 -1.51 -8.71 -3.84
CA PHE A 90 -1.39 -7.26 -3.65
C PHE A 90 -0.75 -6.92 -2.29
N ILE A 91 -1.26 -7.49 -1.20
CA ILE A 91 -0.74 -7.21 0.16
C ILE A 91 0.72 -7.64 0.28
N ILE A 92 1.07 -8.84 -0.20
CA ILE A 92 2.46 -9.34 -0.18
C ILE A 92 3.36 -8.40 -0.99
N SER A 93 2.94 -8.01 -2.19
CA SER A 93 3.64 -7.01 -3.01
C SER A 93 3.90 -5.71 -2.24
N ARG A 94 2.92 -5.22 -1.47
CA ARG A 94 3.06 -3.98 -0.69
C ARG A 94 4.01 -4.10 0.49
N VAL A 95 3.99 -5.22 1.20
CA VAL A 95 4.97 -5.49 2.27
C VAL A 95 6.38 -5.54 1.70
N LEU A 96 6.58 -6.26 0.58
CA LEU A 96 7.87 -6.34 -0.10
C LEU A 96 8.31 -4.98 -0.66
N TYR A 97 7.39 -4.20 -1.21
CA TYR A 97 7.66 -2.84 -1.69
C TYR A 97 8.19 -1.96 -0.57
N PHE A 98 7.54 -1.99 0.60
CA PHE A 98 7.99 -1.23 1.77
C PHE A 98 9.40 -1.64 2.21
N ILE A 99 9.67 -2.95 2.30
CA ILE A 99 11.00 -3.47 2.65
C ILE A 99 12.04 -2.98 1.63
N CYS A 100 11.77 -3.12 0.33
CA CYS A 100 12.67 -2.63 -0.72
C CYS A 100 12.92 -1.12 -0.62
N TYR A 101 11.89 -0.35 -0.27
CA TYR A 101 11.98 1.10 -0.12
C TYR A 101 12.85 1.49 1.08
N ALA A 102 12.66 0.81 2.22
CA ALA A 102 13.43 1.06 3.44
C ALA A 102 14.94 0.82 3.22
N PHE A 103 15.28 -0.28 2.55
CA PHE A 103 16.66 -0.74 2.29
C PHE A 103 17.28 -0.23 0.98
N LYS A 104 16.60 0.66 0.22
CA LYS A 104 17.07 1.19 -1.08
C LYS A 104 17.37 0.10 -2.13
N LEU A 105 16.59 -0.98 -2.14
CA LEU A 105 16.78 -2.09 -3.07
C LEU A 105 16.19 -1.76 -4.45
N SER A 106 17.04 -1.29 -5.36
CA SER A 106 16.77 -1.14 -6.79
C SER A 106 17.44 -2.29 -7.56
N PRO A 107 16.78 -2.95 -8.54
CA PRO A 107 15.49 -2.62 -9.18
C PRO A 107 14.26 -3.30 -8.52
N TRP A 108 14.46 -4.08 -7.46
CA TRP A 108 13.43 -4.91 -6.84
C TRP A 108 12.15 -4.14 -6.46
N ARG A 109 12.28 -2.89 -5.99
CA ARG A 109 11.15 -1.99 -5.73
C ARG A 109 10.19 -1.87 -6.91
N THR A 110 10.70 -1.71 -8.12
CA THR A 110 9.86 -1.54 -9.31
C THR A 110 9.18 -2.84 -9.69
N ILE A 111 9.90 -3.97 -9.60
CA ILE A 111 9.36 -5.29 -9.90
C ILE A 111 8.17 -5.60 -8.98
N VAL A 112 8.35 -5.44 -7.66
CA VAL A 112 7.27 -5.72 -6.70
C VAL A 112 6.11 -4.75 -6.85
N PHE A 113 6.35 -3.50 -7.24
CA PHE A 113 5.29 -2.54 -7.54
C PHE A 113 4.44 -3.01 -8.73
N VAL A 114 5.07 -3.46 -9.82
CA VAL A 114 4.38 -3.98 -11.00
C VAL A 114 3.55 -5.21 -10.66
N LEU A 115 4.04 -6.12 -9.79
CA LEU A 115 3.25 -7.26 -9.32
C LEU A 115 1.96 -6.82 -8.61
N GLY A 116 2.00 -5.74 -7.83
CA GLY A 116 0.82 -5.16 -7.20
C GLY A 116 -0.17 -4.57 -8.21
N ILE A 117 0.33 -3.94 -9.28
CA ILE A 117 -0.53 -3.49 -10.39
C ILE A 117 -1.19 -4.68 -11.09
N LEU A 118 -0.43 -5.73 -11.38
CA LEU A 118 -0.97 -6.94 -12.03
C LEU A 118 -2.05 -7.61 -11.17
N ALA A 119 -1.91 -7.60 -9.85
CA ALA A 119 -2.94 -8.07 -8.93
C ALA A 119 -4.26 -7.27 -9.06
N ASN A 120 -4.19 -5.95 -9.18
CA ASN A 120 -5.35 -5.10 -9.44
C ASN A 120 -5.98 -5.40 -10.81
N MET A 121 -5.17 -5.52 -11.86
CA MET A 121 -5.65 -5.87 -13.19
C MET A 121 -6.34 -7.24 -13.19
N TRP A 122 -5.85 -8.19 -12.39
CA TRP A 122 -6.49 -9.49 -12.24
C TRP A 122 -7.86 -9.38 -11.57
N LEU A 123 -8.02 -8.59 -10.50
CA LEU A 123 -9.34 -8.34 -9.91
C LEU A 123 -10.34 -7.78 -10.93
N ILE A 124 -9.91 -6.83 -11.75
CA ILE A 124 -10.75 -6.27 -12.82
C ILE A 124 -11.06 -7.31 -13.90
N LYS A 125 -10.08 -8.14 -14.30
CA LYS A 125 -10.32 -9.23 -15.25
C LYS A 125 -11.38 -10.21 -14.74
N LEU A 126 -11.34 -10.57 -13.45
CA LEU A 126 -12.37 -11.41 -12.83
C LEU A 126 -13.73 -10.70 -12.87
N ALA A 127 -13.77 -9.40 -12.52
CA ALA A 127 -15.00 -8.62 -12.58
C ALA A 127 -15.63 -8.63 -13.98
N ILE A 128 -14.83 -8.47 -15.04
CA ILE A 128 -15.30 -8.53 -16.43
C ILE A 128 -15.84 -9.92 -16.77
N HIS A 129 -15.20 -10.99 -16.29
CA HIS A 129 -15.62 -12.36 -16.57
C HIS A 129 -16.96 -12.74 -15.93
N TYR A 130 -17.22 -12.27 -14.71
CA TYR A 130 -18.43 -12.58 -13.95
C TYR A 130 -19.57 -11.57 -14.13
N GLY A 131 -19.24 -10.32 -14.47
CA GLY A 131 -20.20 -9.23 -14.61
C GLY A 131 -20.72 -8.99 -16.03
N GLY A 132 -20.25 -9.77 -17.02
CA GLY A 132 -20.77 -9.76 -18.39
C GLY A 132 -21.74 -10.91 -18.62
#